data_AF-A0A2Z2K7T2-F1
#
_entry.id   AF-A0A2Z2K7T2-F1
#
_cell.length_a   1.000
_cell.length_b   1.000
_cell.length_c   1.000
_cell.angle_alpha   90.00
_cell.angle_beta   90.00
_cell.angle_gamma   90.00
#
_symmetry.space_group_name_H-M   'P 1'
#
loop_
_entity.id
_entity.type
_entity.pdbx_description
1 polymer ?
#
loop_
_entity_poly.entity_id
_entity_poly.type
_entity_poly.pdbx_seq_one_letter_code
_entity_poly.pdbx_strand_id
1 'polypeptide(L)'
;MANPNDQKILELKKQIEVKKEKLSKSQKFTPITNCSIEIDGVRHNIQVLQKEQILNLLIKLNAYVLSAKDLGVLESYNVSGYHVQDWITDLKLKFEILNRKDEEQKLKAMESKLDKLLSDDKKVELELDEIANLLK
;
A
#
# COMPACT_ATOMS: atom_id res chain seq x y z
N MET A 1 10.04 -39.22 2.03
CA MET A 1 8.71 -38.94 2.62
C MET A 1 8.57 -37.43 2.67
N ALA A 2 7.63 -36.85 1.94
CA ALA A 2 7.42 -35.40 1.95
C ALA A 2 7.14 -34.95 3.39
N ASN A 3 7.99 -34.08 3.91
CA ASN A 3 7.89 -33.62 5.29
C ASN A 3 6.55 -32.86 5.41
N PRO A 4 5.67 -33.15 6.38
CA PRO A 4 4.38 -32.44 6.53
C PRO A 4 4.54 -30.91 6.60
N ASN A 5 5.72 -30.45 6.99
CA ASN A 5 6.11 -29.04 6.97
C ASN A 5 6.23 -28.47 5.55
N ASP A 6 6.77 -29.20 4.58
CA ASP A 6 6.92 -28.74 3.20
C ASP A 6 5.56 -28.56 2.51
N GLN A 7 4.61 -29.47 2.77
CA GLN A 7 3.25 -29.34 2.24
C GLN A 7 2.55 -28.09 2.78
N LYS A 8 2.74 -27.81 4.08
CA LYS A 8 2.21 -26.60 4.71
C LYS A 8 2.88 -25.33 4.19
N ILE A 9 4.20 -25.37 3.92
CA ILE A 9 4.93 -24.23 3.32
C ILE A 9 4.42 -23.94 1.90
N LEU A 10 4.19 -24.97 1.07
CA LEU A 10 3.65 -24.80 -0.28
C LEU A 10 2.23 -24.22 -0.27
N GLU A 11 1.38 -24.64 0.66
CA GLU A 11 0.04 -24.06 0.84
C GLU A 11 0.12 -22.57 1.23
N LEU A 12 1.01 -22.22 2.15
CA LEU A 12 1.24 -20.83 2.56
C LEU A 12 1.79 -19.96 1.42
N LYS A 13 2.69 -20.50 0.58
CA LYS A 13 3.17 -19.80 -0.62
C LYS A 13 2.02 -19.51 -1.60
N LYS A 14 1.16 -20.50 -1.86
CA LYS A 14 -0.02 -20.30 -2.71
C LYS A 14 -0.97 -19.24 -2.17
N GLN A 15 -1.16 -19.17 -0.84
CA GLN A 15 -1.94 -18.09 -0.22
C GLN A 15 -1.30 -16.70 -0.40
N ILE A 16 0.03 -16.61 -0.34
CA ILE A 16 0.77 -15.36 -0.59
C ILE A 16 0.60 -14.93 -2.06
N GLU A 17 0.68 -15.87 -2.99
CA GLU A 17 0.53 -15.60 -4.43
C GLU A 17 -0.85 -15.02 -4.75
N VAL A 18 -1.92 -15.64 -4.24
CA VAL A 18 -3.29 -15.11 -4.37
C VAL A 18 -3.42 -13.70 -3.76
N LYS A 19 -2.74 -13.43 -2.63
CA LYS A 19 -2.73 -12.08 -2.03
C LYS A 19 -1.98 -11.06 -2.88
N LYS A 20 -0.85 -11.44 -3.49
CA LYS A 20 -0.08 -10.59 -4.41
C LYS A 20 -0.86 -10.26 -5.67
N GLU A 21 -1.56 -11.25 -6.26
CA GLU A 21 -2.41 -11.03 -7.44
C GLU A 21 -3.54 -10.04 -7.14
N LYS A 22 -4.19 -10.16 -5.97
CA LYS A 22 -5.20 -9.18 -5.54
C LYS A 22 -4.62 -7.79 -5.36
N LEU A 23 -3.38 -7.68 -4.87
CA LEU A 23 -2.69 -6.41 -4.78
C LEU A 23 -2.37 -5.83 -6.16
N SER A 24 -1.99 -6.64 -7.16
CA SER A 24 -1.38 -6.21 -8.43
C SER A 24 -2.10 -5.10 -9.21
N LYS A 25 -3.42 -4.91 -9.06
CA LYS A 25 -4.19 -3.83 -9.73
C LYS A 25 -3.76 -2.45 -9.21
N SER A 26 -2.74 -1.84 -9.82
CA SER A 26 -2.13 -0.60 -9.35
C SER A 26 -2.84 0.63 -9.86
N GLN A 27 -3.42 1.39 -8.93
CA GLN A 27 -3.79 2.78 -9.18
C GLN A 27 -2.54 3.64 -9.03
N LYS A 28 -2.21 4.40 -10.08
CA LYS A 28 -1.09 5.37 -10.03
C LYS A 28 -1.50 6.55 -9.14
N PHE A 29 -0.51 7.17 -8.49
CA PHE A 29 -0.74 8.43 -7.80
C PHE A 29 -0.99 9.54 -8.83
N THR A 30 -2.25 9.93 -8.99
CA THR A 30 -2.68 11.03 -9.86
C THR A 30 -3.34 12.10 -8.99
N PRO A 31 -2.56 13.02 -8.40
CA PRO A 31 -3.09 14.05 -7.53
C PRO A 31 -3.88 15.09 -8.31
N ILE A 32 -4.94 15.60 -7.69
CA ILE A 32 -5.75 16.72 -8.20
C ILE A 32 -5.05 18.05 -7.88
N THR A 33 -4.37 18.13 -6.73
CA THR A 33 -3.71 19.33 -6.23
C THR A 33 -2.24 19.40 -6.66
N ASN A 34 -1.60 20.53 -6.37
CA ASN A 34 -0.16 20.71 -6.58
C ASN A 34 0.74 19.93 -5.59
N CYS A 35 0.16 19.07 -4.73
CA CYS A 35 0.86 18.30 -3.68
C CYS A 35 1.58 19.12 -2.60
N SER A 36 1.48 20.44 -2.59
CA SER A 36 2.15 21.33 -1.63
C SER A 36 1.11 22.09 -0.83
N ILE A 37 0.73 21.53 0.32
CA ILE A 37 -0.28 22.11 1.21
C ILE A 37 0.38 22.87 2.34
N GLU A 38 -0.16 24.03 2.70
CA GLU A 38 0.26 24.83 3.83
C GLU A 38 -0.87 24.92 4.85
N ILE A 39 -0.64 24.39 6.05
CA ILE A 39 -1.60 24.39 7.16
C ILE A 39 -0.89 24.90 8.41
N ASP A 40 -1.51 25.81 9.15
CA ASP A 40 -0.98 26.36 10.41
C ASP A 40 0.44 26.96 10.26
N GLY A 41 0.75 27.54 9.09
CA GLY A 41 2.07 28.09 8.79
C GLY A 41 3.16 27.06 8.46
N VAL A 42 2.81 25.77 8.39
CA VAL A 42 3.73 24.69 8.02
C VAL A 42 3.39 24.14 6.64
N ARG A 43 4.40 24.09 5.76
CA ARG A 43 4.28 23.52 4.42
C ARG A 43 4.60 22.04 4.41
N HIS A 44 3.70 21.25 3.81
CA HIS A 44 3.79 19.81 3.66
C HIS A 44 3.74 19.42 2.19
N ASN A 45 4.67 18.57 1.75
CA ASN A 45 4.67 18.01 0.40
C ASN A 45 4.16 16.57 0.42
N ILE A 46 2.97 16.34 -0.12
CA ILE A 46 2.25 15.05 -0.13
C ILE A 46 3.09 13.92 -0.75
N GLN A 47 3.96 14.23 -1.70
CA GLN A 47 4.77 13.20 -2.36
C GLN A 47 5.76 12.52 -1.42
N VAL A 48 6.24 13.24 -0.40
CA VAL A 48 7.29 12.76 0.53
C VAL A 48 6.77 12.44 1.93
N LEU A 49 5.49 12.67 2.20
CA LEU A 49 4.92 12.41 3.52
C LEU A 49 4.96 10.92 3.90
N GLN A 50 5.24 10.70 5.18
CA GLN A 50 5.13 9.40 5.83
C GLN A 50 3.68 9.13 6.28
N LYS A 51 3.35 7.86 6.55
CA LYS A 51 1.98 7.44 6.91
C LYS A 51 1.40 8.19 8.10
N GLU A 52 2.18 8.37 9.16
CA GLU A 52 1.74 9.09 10.37
C GLU A 52 1.44 10.56 10.05
N GLN A 53 2.27 11.20 9.24
CA GLN A 53 2.09 12.58 8.82
C GLN A 53 0.84 12.74 7.95
N ILE A 54 0.59 11.79 7.02
CA ILE A 54 -0.63 11.76 6.20
C ILE A 54 -1.87 11.59 7.08
N LEU A 55 -1.82 10.68 8.06
CA LEU A 55 -2.94 10.43 8.95
C LEU A 55 -3.27 11.66 9.81
N ASN A 56 -2.25 12.33 10.35
CA ASN A 56 -2.42 13.58 11.08
C ASN A 56 -3.04 14.69 10.20
N LEU A 57 -2.57 14.83 8.95
CA LEU A 57 -3.12 15.81 8.00
C LEU A 57 -4.57 15.49 7.61
N LEU A 58 -4.89 14.22 7.38
CA LEU A 58 -6.27 13.78 7.09
C LEU A 58 -7.22 14.12 8.22
N ILE A 59 -6.82 13.87 9.48
CA ILE A 59 -7.63 14.19 10.65
C ILE A 59 -7.85 15.71 10.74
N LYS A 60 -6.77 16.50 10.58
CA LYS A 60 -6.86 17.97 10.59
C LYS A 60 -7.79 18.50 9.50
N LEU A 61 -7.61 18.08 8.25
CA LEU A 61 -8.44 18.52 7.13
C LEU A 61 -9.90 18.09 7.31
N ASN A 62 -10.14 16.90 7.86
CA ASN A 62 -11.48 16.45 8.20
C ASN A 62 -12.12 17.34 9.28
N ALA A 63 -11.37 17.77 10.29
CA ALA A 63 -11.87 18.74 11.28
C ALA A 63 -12.27 20.07 10.61
N TYR A 64 -11.49 20.55 9.65
CA TYR A 64 -11.85 21.75 8.88
C TYR A 64 -13.11 21.55 8.04
N VAL A 65 -13.26 20.39 7.39
CA VAL A 65 -14.47 20.04 6.62
C VAL A 65 -15.70 20.02 7.52
N LEU A 66 -15.61 19.39 8.70
CA LEU A 66 -16.72 19.33 9.64
C LEU A 66 -17.12 20.73 10.12
N SER A 67 -16.15 21.57 10.47
CA SER A 67 -16.41 22.95 10.87
C SER A 67 -16.98 23.79 9.72
N ALA A 68 -16.41 23.69 8.51
CA ALA A 68 -16.90 24.43 7.35
C ALA A 68 -18.31 23.99 6.94
N LYS A 69 -18.63 22.70 7.10
CA LYS A 69 -19.99 22.16 6.89
C LYS A 69 -20.98 22.71 7.91
N ASP A 70 -20.60 22.72 9.19
CA ASP A 70 -21.44 23.27 10.27
C ASP A 70 -21.73 24.77 10.07
N LEU A 71 -20.73 25.51 9.60
CA LEU A 71 -20.84 26.94 9.28
C LEU A 71 -21.51 27.22 7.92
N GLY A 72 -21.82 26.20 7.11
CA GLY A 72 -22.44 26.36 5.79
C GLY A 72 -21.52 26.95 4.72
N VAL A 73 -20.20 26.92 4.91
CA VAL A 73 -19.18 27.54 4.01
C VAL A 73 -18.31 26.51 3.28
N LEU A 74 -18.65 25.21 3.36
CA LEU A 74 -17.84 24.12 2.81
C LEU A 74 -17.47 24.34 1.34
N GLU A 75 -18.45 24.68 0.50
CA GLU A 75 -18.25 24.87 -0.96
C GLU A 75 -17.25 25.98 -1.31
N SER A 76 -17.04 26.93 -0.39
CA SER A 76 -16.11 28.06 -0.58
C SER A 76 -14.79 27.87 0.18
N TYR A 77 -14.65 26.76 0.91
CA TYR A 77 -13.51 26.55 1.79
C TYR A 77 -12.32 25.93 1.04
N ASN A 78 -11.38 26.80 0.68
CA ASN A 78 -10.15 26.45 -0.02
C ASN A 78 -8.94 26.51 0.91
N VAL A 79 -8.04 25.53 0.78
CA VAL A 79 -6.75 25.48 1.47
C VAL A 79 -5.66 25.53 0.39
N SER A 80 -4.70 26.44 0.53
CA SER A 80 -3.58 26.58 -0.43
C SER A 80 -3.99 26.64 -1.91
N GLY A 81 -5.15 27.24 -2.20
CA GLY A 81 -5.67 27.44 -3.56
C GLY A 81 -6.51 26.29 -4.14
N TYR A 82 -6.75 25.21 -3.40
CA TYR A 82 -7.59 24.08 -3.82
C TYR A 82 -8.68 23.78 -2.80
N HIS A 83 -9.73 23.09 -3.21
CA HIS A 83 -10.82 22.73 -2.32
C HIS A 83 -10.35 21.71 -1.28
N VAL A 84 -10.85 21.82 -0.05
CA VAL A 84 -10.41 20.94 1.06
C VAL A 84 -10.63 19.45 0.77
N GLN A 85 -11.65 19.10 -0.02
CA GLN A 85 -11.92 17.71 -0.40
C GLN A 85 -10.91 17.17 -1.43
N ASP A 86 -10.33 18.02 -2.28
CA ASP A 86 -9.30 17.60 -3.24
C ASP A 86 -8.04 17.17 -2.49
N TRP A 87 -7.67 17.92 -1.45
CA TRP A 87 -6.56 17.56 -0.57
C TRP A 87 -6.79 16.24 0.16
N ILE A 88 -8.01 16.00 0.65
CA ILE A 88 -8.36 14.74 1.31
C ILE A 88 -8.27 13.58 0.31
N THR A 89 -8.72 13.79 -0.92
CA THR A 89 -8.65 12.79 -2.00
C THR A 89 -7.20 12.43 -2.29
N ASP A 90 -6.33 13.42 -2.47
CA ASP A 90 -4.91 13.20 -2.73
C ASP A 90 -4.20 12.48 -1.56
N LEU A 91 -4.48 12.88 -0.32
CA LEU A 91 -3.91 12.24 0.86
C LEU A 91 -4.38 10.79 1.02
N LYS A 92 -5.66 10.48 0.74
CA LYS A 92 -6.18 9.11 0.75
C LYS A 92 -5.52 8.24 -0.30
N LEU A 93 -5.40 8.74 -1.54
CA LEU A 93 -4.70 8.03 -2.62
C LEU A 93 -3.24 7.75 -2.23
N LYS A 94 -2.55 8.75 -1.67
CA LYS A 94 -1.17 8.56 -1.19
C LYS A 94 -1.09 7.53 -0.07
N PHE A 95 -2.02 7.56 0.88
CA PHE A 95 -2.08 6.63 2.00
C PHE A 95 -2.28 5.18 1.53
N GLU A 96 -3.20 4.96 0.59
CA GLU A 96 -3.46 3.65 -0.02
C GLU A 96 -2.22 3.09 -0.71
N ILE A 97 -1.50 3.92 -1.47
CA ILE A 97 -0.25 3.52 -2.14
C ILE A 97 0.82 3.10 -1.12
N LEU A 98 0.96 3.84 -0.01
CA LEU A 98 1.90 3.47 1.05
C LEU A 98 1.46 2.19 1.79
N ASN A 99 0.16 1.99 2.03
CA ASN A 99 -0.37 0.76 2.65
C ASN A 99 -0.09 -0.46 1.79
N ARG A 100 -0.35 -0.34 0.50
CA ARG A 100 -0.05 -1.36 -0.47
C ARG A 100 1.44 -1.69 -0.51
N LYS A 101 2.31 -0.67 -0.60
CA LYS A 101 3.77 -0.88 -0.63
C LYS A 101 4.26 -1.65 0.60
N ASP A 102 3.76 -1.31 1.78
CA ASP A 102 4.09 -2.05 3.01
C ASP A 102 3.58 -3.48 2.98
N GLU A 103 2.39 -3.72 2.43
CA GLU A 103 1.83 -5.06 2.28
C GLU A 103 2.62 -5.91 1.28
N GLU A 104 3.03 -5.34 0.14
CA GLU A 104 3.92 -6.00 -0.82
C GLU A 104 5.25 -6.41 -0.17
N GLN A 105 5.84 -5.50 0.61
CA GLN A 105 7.08 -5.78 1.35
C GLN A 105 6.89 -6.88 2.40
N LYS A 106 5.77 -6.87 3.14
CA LYS A 106 5.43 -7.93 4.10
C LYS A 106 5.25 -9.28 3.41
N LEU A 107 4.51 -9.33 2.30
CA LEU A 107 4.30 -10.57 1.53
C LEU A 107 5.63 -11.11 0.99
N LYS A 108 6.50 -10.25 0.46
CA LYS A 108 7.85 -10.63 0.00
C LYS A 108 8.72 -11.16 1.14
N ALA A 109 8.66 -10.54 2.32
CA ALA A 109 9.39 -11.01 3.49
C ALA A 109 8.87 -12.36 4.01
N MET A 110 7.55 -12.59 3.97
CA MET A 110 6.95 -13.88 4.34
C MET A 110 7.35 -14.97 3.34
N GLU A 111 7.30 -14.69 2.05
CA GLU A 111 7.73 -15.61 1.00
C GLU A 111 9.19 -16.01 1.16
N SER A 112 10.10 -15.05 1.33
CA SER A 112 11.53 -15.34 1.55
C SER A 112 11.78 -16.16 2.82
N LYS A 113 10.97 -15.99 3.87
CA LYS A 113 11.04 -16.85 5.07
C LYS A 113 10.57 -18.26 4.77
N LEU A 114 9.49 -18.42 4.01
CA LEU A 114 8.98 -19.72 3.58
C LEU A 114 9.99 -20.45 2.67
N ASP A 115 10.66 -19.74 1.75
CA ASP A 115 11.72 -20.29 0.91
C ASP A 115 12.87 -20.87 1.72
N LYS A 116 13.28 -20.17 2.79
CA LYS A 116 14.35 -20.63 3.68
C LYS A 116 13.96 -21.85 4.51
N LEU A 117 12.68 -22.00 4.83
CA LEU A 117 12.16 -23.11 5.62
C LEU A 117 11.88 -24.37 4.80
N LEU A 118 11.84 -24.26 3.47
CA LEU A 118 11.66 -25.41 2.58
C LEU A 118 12.88 -26.35 2.69
N SER A 119 12.64 -27.65 2.75
CA SER A 119 13.72 -28.63 2.74
C SER A 119 14.52 -28.58 1.44
N ASP A 120 15.82 -28.86 1.51
CA ASP A 120 16.70 -28.80 0.34
C ASP A 120 16.31 -29.84 -0.72
N ASP A 121 15.87 -31.03 -0.31
CA ASP A 121 15.30 -32.04 -1.21
C ASP A 121 14.10 -31.49 -2.01
N LYS A 122 13.22 -30.73 -1.34
CA LYS A 122 12.04 -30.16 -2.00
C LYS A 122 12.39 -28.97 -2.89
N LYS A 123 13.43 -28.20 -2.57
CA LYS A 123 13.96 -27.15 -3.46
C LYS A 123 14.50 -27.75 -4.74
N VAL A 124 15.30 -28.81 -4.64
CA VAL A 124 15.84 -29.51 -5.81
C VAL A 124 14.72 -30.08 -6.67
N GLU A 125 13.68 -30.67 -6.05
CA GLU A 125 12.50 -31.15 -6.79
C GLU A 125 11.81 -30.02 -7.58
N LEU A 126 11.62 -28.85 -6.96
CA LEU A 126 11.02 -27.68 -7.61
C LEU A 126 11.87 -27.12 -8.76
N GLU A 127 13.20 -27.07 -8.59
CA GLU A 127 14.11 -26.61 -9.65
C GLU A 127 14.12 -27.58 -10.85
N LEU A 128 14.09 -28.89 -10.59
CA LEU A 128 13.97 -29.90 -11.65
C LEU A 128 12.65 -29.77 -12.42
N ASP A 129 11.54 -29.53 -11.71
CA ASP A 129 10.23 -29.29 -12.31
C ASP A 129 10.20 -27.98 -13.13
N GLU A 130 10.85 -26.90 -12.67
CA GLU A 130 10.99 -25.66 -13.43
C GLU A 130 11.78 -25.88 -14.73
N ILE A 131 12.93 -26.57 -14.67
CA ILE A 131 13.73 -26.90 -15.86
C ILE A 131 12.93 -27.78 -16.83
N ALA A 132 12.20 -28.78 -16.32
CA ALA A 132 11.36 -29.65 -17.13
C ALA A 132 10.22 -28.88 -17.82
N ASN A 133 9.65 -27.88 -17.16
CA ASN A 133 8.63 -27.01 -17.74
C ASN A 133 9.20 -26.01 -18.77
N LEU A 134 10.44 -25.54 -18.60
CA LEU A 134 11.12 -24.67 -19.57
C LEU A 134 11.52 -25.39 -20.87
N LEU A 135 11.69 -26.71 -20.80
CA LEU A 135 12.02 -27.57 -21.94
C LEU A 135 10.78 -28.05 -22.72
N LYS A 136 9.57 -27.72 -22.26
CA LYS A 136 8.30 -27.96 -22.96
C LYS A 136 7.88 -26.74 -23.78
#